data_AF-D9Q2F3-F1
#
_entry.id   AF-D9Q2F3-F1
#
_cell.length_a   1.000
_cell.length_b   1.000
_cell.length_c   1.000
_cell.angle_alpha   90.00
_cell.angle_beta   90.00
_cell.angle_gamma   90.00
#
_symmetry.space_group_name_H-M   'P 1'
#
loop_
_entity.id
_entity.type
_entity.pdbx_description
1 polymer ?
#
loop_
_entity_poly.entity_id
_entity_poly.type
_entity_poly.pdbx_seq_one_letter_code
_entity_poly.pdbx_strand_id
1 'polypeptide(L)'
;MRAKVLSEYDNMRMQLVNEGGLLVTTALDDSDVEKLVLLALEEAKSPVSWRELKAIFQGIVGEDRLRRILGSLKARNVVAELTHTRYSLPNYVPELEMNKVKNPLVFRNANEDQENLYEDNSN
;
A
#
# COMPACT_ATOMS: atom_id res chain seq x y z
N MET A 1 1.37 -6.49 -10.95
CA MET A 1 1.44 -6.55 -9.47
C MET A 1 2.76 -7.11 -8.91
N ARG A 2 2.95 -8.42 -8.61
CA ARG A 2 4.18 -8.90 -7.90
C ARG A 2 5.49 -8.52 -8.59
N ALA A 3 5.58 -8.65 -9.91
CA ALA A 3 6.77 -8.25 -10.67
C ALA A 3 7.11 -6.76 -10.50
N LYS A 4 6.09 -5.89 -10.41
CA LYS A 4 6.26 -4.45 -10.20
C LYS A 4 6.74 -4.15 -8.78
N VAL A 5 6.17 -4.82 -7.78
CA VAL A 5 6.62 -4.71 -6.37
C VAL A 5 8.06 -5.19 -6.21
N LEU A 6 8.44 -6.29 -6.86
CA LEU A 6 9.83 -6.79 -6.85
C LEU A 6 10.78 -5.82 -7.54
N SER A 7 10.41 -5.28 -8.70
CA SER A 7 11.22 -4.28 -9.40
C SER A 7 11.42 -3.02 -8.55
N GLU A 8 10.38 -2.54 -7.87
CA GLU A 8 10.48 -1.37 -7.00
C GLU A 8 11.34 -1.67 -5.75
N TYR A 9 11.17 -2.85 -5.17
CA TYR A 9 12.03 -3.35 -4.10
C TYR A 9 13.51 -3.39 -4.50
N ASP A 10 13.83 -3.92 -5.68
CA ASP A 10 15.21 -3.97 -6.18
C ASP A 10 15.77 -2.56 -6.43
N ASN A 11 14.96 -1.64 -6.97
CA ASN A 11 15.35 -0.23 -7.17
C ASN A 11 15.68 0.47 -5.86
N MET A 12 14.82 0.33 -4.83
CA MET A 12 15.05 0.90 -3.50
C MET A 12 16.37 0.38 -2.90
N ARG A 13 16.66 -0.91 -3.08
CA ARG A 13 17.93 -1.50 -2.63
C ARG A 13 19.13 -0.98 -3.41
N MET A 14 19.01 -0.73 -4.72
CA MET A 14 20.11 -0.20 -5.54
C MET A 14 20.43 1.27 -5.25
N GLN A 15 19.44 2.12 -4.98
CA GLN A 15 19.67 3.52 -4.62
C GLN A 15 20.55 3.65 -3.37
N LEU A 16 20.32 2.81 -2.37
CA LEU A 16 21.10 2.76 -1.14
C LEU A 16 22.57 2.36 -1.38
N VAL A 17 22.86 1.56 -2.41
CA VAL A 17 24.23 1.16 -2.77
C VAL A 17 25.03 2.33 -3.36
N ASN A 18 24.37 3.24 -4.07
CA ASN A 18 25.06 4.30 -4.83
C ASN A 18 25.52 5.47 -3.93
N GLU A 19 24.83 5.73 -2.82
CA GLU A 19 25.16 6.85 -1.91
C GLU A 19 26.39 6.59 -1.01
N GLY A 20 26.82 5.33 -0.85
CA GLY A 20 27.85 4.96 0.12
C GLY A 20 29.16 4.42 -0.44
N GLY A 21 29.24 4.04 -1.72
CA GLY A 21 30.41 3.35 -2.30
C GLY A 21 30.78 2.01 -1.62
N LEU A 22 30.00 1.60 -0.62
CA LEU A 22 30.14 0.42 0.21
C LEU A 22 28.88 -0.41 0.01
N LEU A 23 29.01 -1.70 -0.29
CA LEU A 23 27.88 -2.62 -0.42
C LEU A 23 27.21 -2.83 0.96
N VAL A 24 26.32 -1.92 1.33
CA VAL A 24 25.43 -2.09 2.49
C VAL A 24 24.10 -2.58 1.97
N THR A 25 23.81 -3.87 2.15
CA THR A 25 22.43 -4.36 2.03
C THR A 25 21.65 -3.88 3.25
N THR A 26 21.13 -2.66 3.18
CA THR A 26 20.20 -2.14 4.18
C THR A 26 18.87 -2.87 4.04
N ALA A 27 18.32 -3.31 5.18
CA ALA A 27 16.94 -3.78 5.22
C ALA A 27 16.01 -2.57 4.99
N LEU A 28 14.99 -2.73 4.15
CA LEU A 28 13.96 -1.70 3.97
C LEU A 28 13.40 -1.26 5.33
N ASP A 29 13.15 0.02 5.52
CA ASP A 29 12.50 0.52 6.72
C ASP A 29 10.95 0.39 6.63
N ASP A 30 10.23 0.76 7.69
CA ASP A 30 8.76 0.59 7.71
C ASP A 30 8.09 1.51 6.66
N SER A 31 8.71 2.65 6.33
CA SER A 31 8.20 3.59 5.34
C SER A 31 8.35 3.07 3.91
N ASP A 32 9.45 2.38 3.61
CA ASP A 32 9.66 1.76 2.30
C ASP A 32 8.69 0.60 2.08
N VAL A 33 8.49 -0.23 3.10
CA VAL A 33 7.50 -1.32 3.01
C VAL A 33 6.09 -0.75 2.88
N GLU A 34 5.77 0.37 3.54
CA GLU A 34 4.50 1.06 3.34
C GLU A 34 4.29 1.48 1.88
N LYS A 35 5.29 2.11 1.25
CA LYS A 35 5.23 2.47 -0.18
C LYS A 35 4.97 1.25 -1.07
N LEU A 36 5.65 0.13 -0.80
CA LEU A 36 5.43 -1.11 -1.55
C LEU A 36 4.03 -1.67 -1.35
N VAL A 37 3.45 -1.58 -0.14
CA VAL A 37 2.07 -2.01 0.14
C VAL A 37 1.07 -1.17 -0.64
N LEU A 38 1.23 0.15 -0.62
CA LEU A 38 0.37 1.06 -1.38
C LEU A 38 0.49 0.79 -2.90
N LEU A 39 1.71 0.62 -3.40
CA LEU A 39 1.95 0.24 -4.80
C LEU A 39 1.25 -1.09 -5.16
N ALA A 40 1.31 -2.10 -4.29
CA ALA A 40 0.65 -3.38 -4.55
C ALA A 40 -0.86 -3.24 -4.66
N LEU A 41 -1.48 -2.41 -3.80
CA LEU A 41 -2.93 -2.16 -3.82
C LEU A 41 -3.35 -1.29 -5.01
N GLU A 42 -2.53 -0.29 -5.37
CA GLU A 42 -2.72 0.54 -6.56
C GLU A 42 -2.68 -0.30 -7.84
N GLU A 43 -1.69 -1.19 -7.95
CA GLU A 43 -1.54 -2.11 -9.09
C GLU A 43 -2.67 -3.13 -9.19
N ALA A 44 -3.27 -3.51 -8.06
CA ALA A 44 -4.38 -4.46 -8.04
C ALA A 44 -5.69 -3.85 -8.53
N LYS A 45 -5.89 -2.54 -8.31
CA LYS A 45 -7.14 -1.80 -8.62
C LYS A 45 -8.42 -2.48 -8.12
N SER A 46 -8.30 -3.30 -7.08
CA SER A 46 -9.37 -4.08 -6.49
C SER A 46 -8.96 -4.61 -5.11
N PRO A 47 -9.91 -5.05 -4.26
CA PRO A 47 -9.59 -5.58 -2.93
C PRO A 47 -8.74 -6.85 -2.98
N VAL A 48 -7.57 -6.79 -2.31
CA VAL A 48 -6.58 -7.88 -2.23
C VAL A 48 -6.70 -8.58 -0.88
N SER A 49 -6.75 -9.91 -0.88
CA SER A 49 -6.78 -10.70 0.35
C SER A 49 -5.44 -10.73 1.08
N TRP A 50 -5.47 -10.98 2.39
CA TRP A 50 -4.27 -11.23 3.18
C TRP A 50 -3.38 -12.32 2.56
N ARG A 51 -3.97 -13.41 2.05
CA ARG A 51 -3.23 -14.50 1.40
C ARG A 51 -2.45 -14.02 0.17
N GLU A 52 -3.07 -13.16 -0.65
CA GLU A 52 -2.43 -12.60 -1.84
C GLU A 52 -1.33 -11.61 -1.46
N LEU A 53 -1.57 -10.73 -0.48
CA LEU A 53 -0.53 -9.84 0.04
C LEU A 53 0.69 -10.65 0.53
N LYS A 54 0.48 -11.72 1.29
CA LYS A 54 1.57 -12.60 1.70
C LYS A 54 2.35 -13.18 0.53
N ALA A 55 1.65 -13.65 -0.51
CA ALA A 55 2.29 -14.17 -1.71
C ALA A 55 3.07 -13.08 -2.47
N ILE A 56 2.58 -11.84 -2.51
CA ILE A 56 3.25 -10.70 -3.15
C ILE A 56 4.51 -10.31 -2.37
N PHE A 57 4.48 -10.36 -1.04
CA PHE A 57 5.56 -9.91 -0.17
C PHE A 57 6.51 -11.01 0.31
N GLN A 58 6.27 -12.26 -0.06
CA GLN A 58 7.16 -13.37 0.25
C GLN A 58 8.57 -13.11 -0.28
N GLY A 59 9.56 -13.14 0.63
CA GLY A 59 10.97 -12.85 0.35
C GLY A 59 11.34 -11.36 0.40
N ILE A 60 10.36 -10.46 0.62
CA ILE A 60 10.56 -9.01 0.73
C ILE A 60 10.46 -8.57 2.19
N VAL A 61 9.36 -8.94 2.88
CA VAL A 61 9.12 -8.57 4.27
C VAL A 61 8.41 -9.70 5.03
N GLY A 62 8.70 -9.82 6.33
CA GLY A 62 8.04 -10.79 7.20
C GLY A 62 6.55 -10.49 7.43
N GLU A 63 5.75 -11.54 7.61
CA GLU A 63 4.29 -11.44 7.78
C GLU A 63 3.87 -10.52 8.94
N ASP A 64 4.58 -10.57 10.08
CA ASP A 64 4.29 -9.74 11.26
C ASP A 64 4.44 -8.25 10.96
N ARG A 65 5.54 -7.89 10.30
CA ARG A 65 5.83 -6.52 9.90
C ARG A 65 4.83 -6.02 8.86
N LEU A 66 4.46 -6.84 7.89
CA LEU A 66 3.41 -6.52 6.93
C LEU A 66 2.05 -6.27 7.63
N ARG A 67 1.72 -7.10 8.63
CA ARG A 67 0.50 -6.93 9.43
C ARG A 67 0.51 -5.61 10.22
N ARG A 68 1.64 -5.25 10.83
CA ARG A 68 1.80 -3.97 11.55
C ARG A 68 1.60 -2.76 10.63
N ILE A 69 2.18 -2.79 9.44
CA ILE A 69 2.06 -1.71 8.45
C ILE A 69 0.62 -1.57 7.96
N LEU A 70 -0.05 -2.67 7.62
CA LEU A 70 -1.48 -2.64 7.30
C LEU A 70 -2.32 -2.12 8.48
N GLY A 71 -1.95 -2.47 9.72
CA GLY A 71 -2.55 -1.92 10.94
C GLY A 71 -2.48 -0.39 10.97
N SER A 72 -1.29 0.17 10.75
CA SER A 72 -1.04 1.62 10.71
C SER A 72 -1.81 2.31 9.59
N LEU A 73 -1.75 1.78 8.36
CA LEU A 73 -2.45 2.34 7.20
C LEU A 73 -3.97 2.42 7.39
N LYS A 74 -4.56 1.39 8.01
CA LYS A 74 -5.99 1.39 8.34
C LYS A 74 -6.33 2.40 9.42
N ALA A 75 -5.52 2.48 10.48
CA ALA A 75 -5.73 3.41 11.57
C ALA A 75 -5.69 4.88 11.10
N ARG A 76 -4.85 5.17 10.09
CA ARG A 76 -4.76 6.47 9.42
C ARG A 76 -5.76 6.66 8.28
N ASN A 77 -6.70 5.73 8.08
CA ASN A 77 -7.72 5.82 7.03
C ASN A 77 -7.12 5.97 5.61
N VAL A 78 -5.95 5.37 5.36
CA VAL A 78 -5.31 5.33 4.02
C VAL A 78 -5.74 4.09 3.24
N VAL A 79 -5.95 2.96 3.93
CA VAL A 79 -6.37 1.68 3.32
C VAL A 79 -7.69 1.23 3.93
N ALA A 80 -8.62 0.78 3.09
CA ALA A 80 -9.88 0.19 3.49
C ALA A 80 -9.70 -1.28 3.89
N GLU A 81 -10.28 -1.70 5.01
CA GLU A 81 -10.43 -3.11 5.37
C GLU A 81 -11.84 -3.59 5.10
N LEU A 82 -11.96 -4.64 4.28
CA LEU A 82 -13.22 -5.28 3.93
C LEU A 82 -13.39 -6.60 4.70
N THR A 83 -14.50 -7.30 4.46
CA THR A 83 -14.74 -8.65 4.97
C THR A 83 -13.67 -9.64 4.47
N HIS A 84 -13.52 -10.74 5.20
CA HIS A 84 -12.55 -11.80 4.88
C HIS A 84 -11.09 -11.32 4.76
N THR A 85 -10.70 -10.30 5.53
CA THR A 85 -9.32 -9.78 5.55
C THR A 85 -8.82 -9.38 4.16
N ARG A 86 -9.67 -8.64 3.44
CA ARG A 86 -9.30 -7.99 2.18
C ARG A 86 -9.00 -6.51 2.41
N TYR A 87 -8.09 -5.98 1.61
CA TYR A 87 -7.57 -4.62 1.73
C TYR A 87 -7.61 -3.95 0.36
N SER A 88 -7.96 -2.67 0.33
CA SER A 88 -8.03 -1.90 -0.92
C SER A 88 -7.66 -0.45 -0.64
N LEU A 89 -7.20 0.27 -1.66
CA LEU A 89 -7.30 1.72 -1.63
C LEU A 89 -8.78 2.13 -1.73
N PRO A 90 -9.18 3.28 -1.15
CA PRO A 90 -10.59 3.69 -1.07
C PRO A 90 -11.27 3.76 -2.44
N ASN A 91 -10.58 4.32 -3.44
CA ASN A 91 -11.08 4.49 -4.81
C ASN A 91 -11.31 3.17 -5.56
N TYR A 92 -10.79 2.06 -5.05
CA TYR A 92 -10.93 0.73 -5.64
C TYR A 92 -11.83 -0.20 -4.84
N VAL A 93 -12.53 0.32 -3.82
CA VAL A 93 -13.58 -0.43 -3.13
C VAL A 93 -14.81 -0.50 -4.04
N PRO A 94 -15.33 -1.70 -4.35
CA PRO A 94 -16.56 -1.83 -5.12
C PRO A 94 -17.74 -1.17 -4.39
N GLU A 95 -18.59 -0.43 -5.12
CA GLU A 95 -19.75 0.28 -4.55
C GLU A 95 -20.64 -0.64 -3.70
N LEU A 96 -20.90 -1.86 -4.19
CA LEU A 96 -21.71 -2.89 -3.50
C LEU A 96 -21.10 -3.39 -2.18
N GLU A 97 -19.85 -3.04 -1.90
CA GLU A 97 -19.10 -3.43 -0.71
C GLU A 97 -18.73 -2.26 0.21
N MET A 98 -19.02 -1.01 -0.18
CA MET A 98 -18.66 0.17 0.64
C MET A 98 -19.24 0.11 2.05
N ASN A 99 -20.47 -0.38 2.19
CA ASN A 99 -21.13 -0.57 3.49
C ASN A 99 -20.54 -1.73 4.33
N LYS A 100 -19.64 -2.54 3.77
CA LYS A 100 -18.94 -3.64 4.45
C LYS A 100 -17.52 -3.26 4.89
N VAL A 101 -17.07 -2.05 4.58
CA VAL A 101 -15.76 -1.55 5.01
C VAL A 101 -15.78 -1.31 6.51
N LYS A 102 -14.81 -1.88 7.22
CA LYS A 102 -14.73 -1.83 8.69
C LYS A 102 -14.30 -0.46 9.22
N ASN A 103 -13.57 0.31 8.41
CA ASN A 103 -13.14 1.68 8.69
C ASN A 103 -13.74 2.67 7.68
N PRO A 104 -15.04 2.99 7.75
CA PRO A 104 -15.74 3.79 6.75
C PRO A 104 -15.21 5.24 6.64
N LEU A 105 -14.47 5.73 7.63
CA LEU A 105 -13.82 7.05 7.57
C LEU A 105 -12.75 7.14 6.47
N VAL A 106 -12.28 6.00 5.94
CA VAL A 106 -11.34 5.91 4.82
C VAL A 106 -11.82 6.63 3.56
N PHE A 107 -13.13 6.79 3.39
CA PHE A 107 -13.71 7.49 2.23
C PHE A 107 -13.70 9.02 2.37
N ARG A 108 -13.48 9.58 3.57
CA ARG A 108 -13.44 11.04 3.75
C ARG A 108 -12.17 11.63 3.14
N ASN A 109 -11.02 11.03 3.46
CA ASN A 109 -9.72 11.46 2.95
C ASN A 109 -9.64 11.34 1.41
N ALA A 110 -10.23 10.29 0.84
CA ALA A 110 -10.25 10.10 -0.60
C ALA A 110 -11.01 11.22 -1.34
N ASN A 111 -12.08 11.73 -0.75
CA ASN A 111 -12.86 12.82 -1.33
C ASN A 111 -12.10 14.16 -1.25
N GLU A 112 -11.40 14.42 -0.14
CA GLU A 112 -10.57 15.62 0.03
C GLU A 112 -9.39 15.64 -0.97
N ASP A 113 -8.74 14.50 -1.19
CA ASP A 113 -7.65 14.38 -2.17
C ASP A 113 -8.14 14.57 -3.62
N GLN A 114 -9.37 14.16 -3.93
CA GLN A 114 -9.97 14.39 -5.24
C GLN A 114 -10.33 15.86 -5.46
N GLU A 115 -10.93 16.53 -4.46
CA GLU A 115 -11.28 17.95 -4.54
C GLU A 115 -10.05 18.83 -4.77
N ASN A 116 -8.95 18.58 -4.06
CA ASN A 116 -7.69 19.31 -4.25
C ASN A 116 -7.08 19.11 -5.65
N LEU A 117 -7.18 17.90 -6.22
CA LEU A 117 -6.68 17.63 -7.58
C LEU A 117 -7.46 18.41 -8.66
N TYR A 118 -8.76 18.67 -8.45
CA TYR A 118 -9.54 19.48 -9.39
C TYR A 118 -9.25 20.97 -9.27
N GLU A 119 -8.94 21.47 -8.07
CA GLU A 119 -8.58 22.88 -7.86
C GLU A 119 -7.21 23.22 -8.49
N ASP A 120 -6.21 22.33 -8.37
CA ASP A 120 -4.87 22.55 -8.96
C ASP A 120 -4.85 22.48 -10.50
N ASN A 121 -5.77 21.74 -11.12
CA ASN A 121 -5.89 21.66 -12.58
C ASN A 121 -6.80 22.76 -13.19
N SER A 122 -7.40 23.61 -12.35
CA SER A 122 -8.33 24.67 -12.76
C SER A 122 -7.74 26.09 -12.66
N ASN A 123 -6.48 26.22 -12.23
CA ASN A 123 -5.69 27.46 -12.18
C ASN A 123 -4.57 27.46 -13.23
#